data_AF-A0A4R5UM90-F1
#
_entry.id   AF-A0A4R5UM90-F1
#
_cell.length_a   1.000
_cell.length_b   1.000
_cell.length_c   1.000
_cell.angle_alpha   90.00
_cell.angle_beta   90.00
_cell.angle_gamma   90.00
#
_symmetry.space_group_name_H-M   'P 1'
#
loop_
_entity.id
_entity.type
_entity.pdbx_description
1 polymer ?
#
loop_
_entity_poly.entity_id
_entity_poly.type
_entity_poly.pdbx_seq_one_letter_code
_entity_poly.pdbx_strand_id
1 'polypeptide(L)'
;MSKARHSLGVCAVIVSASLPALLAAQPLLAQESRPREPVISVSGQGEAAVAPDMALLSLSVVRNGKTAEEALSSNSAAMNEVLSSLRKSGVADRDIQTSNFSIHPQYRQSEPKDGVVEPPQVVGYEVSNMLMLKVRELGKLGDLIDSSVKLGVNQGGQISFTNDKPEAVLTDARNAAVADAVAKARTLTEAAGVKLGRILEINENSALPMPEPMMRMSMAKEARPAVPIATGENSYTVTVNVTFALEQ
;
A
#
# COMPACT_ATOMS: atom_id res chain seq x y z
N MET A 1 -21.60 -75.26 18.26
CA MET A 1 -21.32 -76.72 18.15
C MET A 1 -21.71 -77.18 16.76
N SER A 2 -20.83 -77.99 16.13
CA SER A 2 -21.08 -78.91 15.00
C SER A 2 -21.46 -78.31 13.64
N LYS A 3 -20.54 -78.27 12.65
CA LYS A 3 -20.28 -79.31 11.61
C LYS A 3 -21.57 -79.69 10.84
N ALA A 4 -21.75 -79.20 9.61
CA ALA A 4 -21.26 -79.74 8.33
C ALA A 4 -22.14 -80.86 7.76
N ARG A 5 -22.54 -80.72 6.47
CA ARG A 5 -22.38 -81.68 5.34
C ARG A 5 -23.57 -81.72 4.37
N HIS A 6 -23.22 -81.58 3.07
CA HIS A 6 -23.71 -82.35 1.89
C HIS A 6 -25.09 -81.97 1.33
N SER A 7 -25.41 -82.00 0.02
CA SER A 7 -24.73 -82.18 -1.27
C SER A 7 -25.82 -82.21 -2.38
N LEU A 8 -25.44 -82.23 -3.67
CA LEU A 8 -26.25 -82.39 -4.91
C LEU A 8 -27.06 -81.17 -5.38
N GLY A 9 -27.17 -80.85 -6.67
CA GLY A 9 -26.64 -81.45 -7.90
C GLY A 9 -26.90 -80.49 -9.08
N VAL A 10 -26.05 -80.56 -10.10
CA VAL A 10 -25.98 -79.65 -11.27
C VAL A 10 -26.55 -80.33 -12.51
N CYS A 11 -27.34 -79.61 -13.32
CA CYS A 11 -27.34 -79.54 -14.80
C CYS A 11 -28.61 -78.80 -15.28
N ALA A 12 -28.47 -77.58 -15.82
CA ALA A 12 -28.56 -77.24 -17.26
C ALA A 12 -30.03 -77.15 -17.75
N VAL A 13 -30.55 -76.10 -18.41
CA VAL A 13 -30.06 -75.21 -19.48
C VAL A 13 -30.94 -73.94 -19.46
N ILE A 14 -30.39 -72.74 -19.71
CA ILE A 14 -31.18 -71.52 -19.97
C ILE A 14 -30.66 -70.83 -21.25
N VAL A 15 -31.56 -70.63 -22.21
CA VAL A 15 -31.40 -69.88 -23.46
C VAL A 15 -31.32 -68.39 -23.14
N SER A 16 -30.32 -67.67 -23.66
CA SER A 16 -30.15 -66.22 -23.50
C SER A 16 -30.23 -65.49 -24.85
N ALA A 17 -31.13 -64.51 -24.92
CA ALA A 17 -31.39 -63.66 -26.08
C ALA A 17 -30.40 -62.47 -26.13
N SER A 18 -29.89 -62.16 -27.32
CA SER A 18 -28.91 -61.12 -27.61
C SER A 18 -29.56 -59.76 -27.93
N LEU A 19 -29.05 -58.70 -27.31
CA LEU A 19 -29.42 -57.29 -27.55
C LEU A 19 -28.32 -56.61 -28.40
N PRO A 20 -28.60 -55.98 -29.55
CA PRO A 20 -27.57 -55.32 -30.35
C PRO A 20 -27.18 -53.95 -29.76
N ALA A 21 -25.88 -53.74 -29.52
CA ALA A 21 -25.30 -52.49 -29.03
C ALA A 21 -25.19 -51.46 -30.17
N LEU A 22 -25.86 -50.32 -30.00
CA LEU A 22 -25.78 -49.17 -30.91
C LEU A 22 -24.49 -48.39 -30.62
N LEU A 23 -23.51 -48.44 -31.53
CA LEU A 23 -22.31 -47.60 -31.48
C LEU A 23 -22.69 -46.17 -31.90
N ALA A 24 -22.84 -45.26 -30.94
CA ALA A 24 -22.92 -43.82 -31.23
C ALA A 24 -21.50 -43.26 -31.41
N ALA A 25 -21.14 -42.89 -32.64
CA ALA A 25 -19.93 -42.13 -32.91
C ALA A 25 -20.08 -40.72 -32.34
N GLN A 26 -19.30 -40.38 -31.32
CA GLN A 26 -19.25 -39.02 -30.79
C GLN A 26 -18.28 -38.19 -31.65
N PRO A 27 -18.66 -36.99 -32.13
CA PRO A 27 -17.73 -36.11 -32.82
C PRO A 27 -16.67 -35.63 -31.82
N LEU A 28 -15.43 -36.04 -32.05
CA LEU A 28 -14.27 -35.49 -31.36
C LEU A 28 -14.09 -34.05 -31.86
N LEU A 29 -14.49 -33.06 -31.04
CA LEU A 29 -14.13 -31.67 -31.31
C LEU A 29 -12.61 -31.56 -31.21
N ALA A 30 -11.94 -31.56 -32.36
CA ALA A 30 -10.55 -31.17 -32.45
C ALA A 30 -10.43 -29.74 -31.92
N GLN A 31 -9.90 -29.58 -30.70
CA GLN A 31 -9.41 -28.29 -30.25
C GLN A 31 -8.31 -27.88 -31.22
N GLU A 32 -8.62 -26.90 -32.06
CA GLU A 32 -7.68 -26.29 -32.98
C GLU A 32 -6.57 -25.64 -32.14
N SER A 33 -5.48 -26.38 -31.92
CA SER A 33 -4.27 -25.89 -31.30
C SER A 33 -3.66 -24.86 -32.24
N ARG A 34 -4.12 -23.60 -32.11
CA ARG A 34 -3.51 -22.47 -32.81
C ARG A 34 -2.00 -22.52 -32.57
N PRO A 35 -1.17 -22.43 -33.62
CA PRO A 35 0.27 -22.38 -33.45
C PRO A 35 0.63 -21.27 -32.47
N ARG A 36 1.31 -21.63 -31.38
CA ARG A 36 1.76 -20.65 -30.39
C ARG A 36 2.96 -19.93 -31.01
N GLU A 37 2.80 -18.64 -31.33
CA GLU A 37 3.92 -17.80 -31.77
C GLU A 37 5.03 -17.88 -30.70
N PRO A 38 6.29 -18.15 -31.08
CA PRO A 38 7.39 -18.13 -30.12
C PRO A 38 7.55 -16.72 -29.55
N VAL A 39 7.65 -16.61 -28.23
CA VAL A 39 7.72 -15.32 -27.54
C VAL A 39 8.83 -15.30 -26.50
N ILE A 40 9.28 -14.10 -26.18
CA ILE A 40 10.10 -13.81 -25.01
C ILE A 40 9.37 -12.80 -24.14
N SER A 41 9.27 -13.09 -22.85
CA SER A 41 8.70 -12.18 -21.86
C SER A 41 9.79 -11.73 -20.90
N VAL A 42 9.92 -10.43 -20.71
CA VAL A 42 10.92 -9.81 -19.83
C VAL A 42 10.26 -8.79 -18.92
N SER A 43 10.88 -8.57 -17.76
CA SER A 43 10.51 -7.52 -16.83
C SER A 43 11.57 -6.41 -16.86
N GLY A 44 11.12 -5.20 -17.21
CA GLY A 44 11.93 -3.99 -17.18
C GLY A 44 11.60 -3.15 -15.95
N GLN A 45 12.63 -2.55 -15.35
CA GLN A 45 12.50 -1.65 -14.22
C GLN A 45 13.10 -0.29 -14.57
N GLY A 46 12.36 0.77 -14.26
CA GLY A 46 12.80 2.14 -14.45
C GLY A 46 12.64 2.93 -13.17
N GLU A 47 13.60 3.79 -12.91
CA GLU A 47 13.67 4.62 -11.72
C GLU A 47 13.93 6.06 -12.14
N ALA A 48 13.22 6.99 -11.49
CA ALA A 48 13.49 8.41 -11.64
C ALA A 48 13.36 9.09 -10.27
N ALA A 49 14.30 10.00 -9.98
CA ALA A 49 14.37 10.71 -8.72
C ALA A 49 14.06 12.20 -8.90
N VAL A 50 13.39 12.78 -7.91
CA VAL A 50 13.09 14.21 -7.87
C VAL A 50 13.16 14.72 -6.43
N ALA A 51 13.63 15.96 -6.24
CA ALA A 51 13.56 16.59 -4.93
C ALA A 51 12.09 16.79 -4.51
N PRO A 52 11.73 16.57 -3.24
CA PRO A 52 10.37 16.84 -2.76
C PRO A 52 10.04 18.34 -2.87
N ASP A 53 8.80 18.65 -3.23
CA ASP A 53 8.27 20.02 -3.28
C ASP A 53 7.30 20.33 -2.15
N MET A 54 6.93 19.33 -1.34
CA MET A 54 5.95 19.45 -0.29
C MET A 54 6.25 18.48 0.85
N ALA A 55 5.73 18.78 2.05
CA ALA A 55 5.70 17.85 3.17
C ALA A 55 4.26 17.57 3.60
N LEU A 56 3.98 16.32 3.95
CA LEU A 56 2.82 15.93 4.72
C LEU A 56 3.21 15.92 6.19
N LEU A 57 2.52 16.75 6.98
CA LEU A 57 2.74 16.87 8.41
C LEU A 57 1.49 16.40 9.15
N SER A 58 1.66 15.44 10.06
CA SER A 58 0.58 14.97 10.94
C SER A 58 0.78 15.50 12.36
N LEU A 59 -0.22 16.21 12.87
CA LEU A 59 -0.24 16.82 14.20
C LEU A 59 -1.50 16.39 14.94
N SER A 60 -1.42 16.16 16.25
CA SER A 60 -2.58 15.80 17.06
C SER A 60 -2.72 16.69 18.28
N VAL A 61 -3.95 17.13 18.54
CA VAL A 61 -4.34 17.79 19.78
C VAL A 61 -5.06 16.76 20.62
N VAL A 62 -4.57 16.55 21.85
CA VAL A 62 -5.21 15.69 22.83
C VAL A 62 -5.55 16.50 24.08
N ARG A 63 -6.77 16.34 24.57
CA ARG A 63 -7.25 16.97 25.81
C ARG A 63 -7.97 15.96 26.68
N ASN A 64 -7.82 16.14 27.99
CA ASN A 64 -8.48 15.35 29.01
C ASN A 64 -9.49 16.20 29.76
N GLY A 65 -10.55 15.57 30.25
CA GLY A 65 -11.57 16.19 31.10
C GLY A 65 -12.19 15.16 32.05
N LYS A 66 -12.83 15.63 33.12
CA LYS A 66 -13.56 14.74 34.04
C LYS A 66 -14.81 14.18 33.38
N THR A 67 -15.37 14.92 32.43
CA THR A 67 -16.49 14.52 31.58
C THR A 67 -16.07 14.57 30.11
N ALA A 68 -16.79 13.83 29.27
CA ALA A 68 -16.59 13.87 27.82
C ALA A 68 -16.84 15.27 27.25
N GLU A 69 -17.81 16.00 27.79
CA GLU A 69 -18.15 17.36 27.36
C GLU A 69 -17.03 18.36 27.67
N GLU A 70 -16.45 18.29 28.87
CA GLU A 70 -15.30 19.12 29.26
C GLU A 70 -14.09 18.86 28.34
N ALA A 71 -13.77 17.58 28.11
CA ALA A 71 -12.67 17.17 27.24
C ALA A 71 -12.90 17.64 25.79
N LEU A 72 -14.13 17.50 25.27
CA LEU A 72 -14.51 17.91 23.92
C LEU A 72 -14.45 19.43 23.73
N SER A 73 -14.98 20.19 24.68
CA SER A 73 -14.99 21.65 24.63
C SER A 73 -13.56 22.20 24.63
N SER A 74 -12.72 21.69 25.54
CA SER A 74 -11.29 22.03 25.61
C SER A 74 -10.54 21.68 24.33
N ASN A 75 -10.78 20.49 23.77
CA ASN A 75 -10.17 20.08 22.51
C ASN A 75 -10.59 20.97 21.34
N SER A 76 -11.90 21.27 21.24
CA SER A 76 -12.45 22.08 20.16
C SER A 76 -11.92 23.52 20.18
N ALA A 77 -11.78 24.11 21.37
CA ALA A 77 -11.18 25.43 21.53
C ALA A 77 -9.72 25.45 21.05
N ALA A 78 -8.90 24.50 21.51
CA ALA A 78 -7.50 24.39 21.09
C ALA A 78 -7.37 24.15 19.58
N MET A 79 -8.23 23.30 19.01
CA MET A 79 -8.25 23.04 17.57
C MET A 79 -8.58 24.30 16.75
N ASN A 80 -9.53 25.10 17.20
CA ASN A 80 -9.88 26.35 16.51
C ASN A 80 -8.71 27.36 16.53
N GLU A 81 -7.96 27.43 17.63
CA GLU A 81 -6.75 28.26 17.72
C GLU A 81 -5.66 27.79 16.75
N VAL A 82 -5.39 26.47 16.71
CA VAL A 82 -4.44 25.87 15.77
C VAL A 82 -4.85 26.15 14.32
N LEU A 83 -6.10 25.89 13.96
CA LEU A 83 -6.61 26.15 12.60
C LEU A 83 -6.51 27.64 12.22
N SER A 84 -6.83 28.55 13.14
CA SER A 84 -6.69 29.98 12.92
C SER A 84 -5.22 30.37 12.69
N SER A 85 -4.29 29.82 13.47
CA SER A 85 -2.88 30.10 13.30
C SER A 85 -2.32 29.56 11.99
N LEU A 86 -2.69 28.34 11.60
CA LEU A 86 -2.24 27.75 10.33
C LEU A 86 -2.68 28.60 9.14
N ARG A 87 -3.92 29.10 9.15
CA ARG A 87 -4.44 30.03 8.14
C ARG A 87 -3.67 31.35 8.12
N LYS A 88 -3.38 31.92 9.30
CA LYS A 88 -2.57 33.15 9.42
C LYS A 88 -1.15 32.97 8.92
N SER A 89 -0.57 31.78 9.07
CA SER A 89 0.73 31.42 8.53
C SER A 89 0.71 31.12 7.02
N GLY A 90 -0.45 31.23 6.37
CA GLY A 90 -0.62 31.12 4.92
C GLY A 90 -0.94 29.71 4.42
N VAL A 91 -1.25 28.76 5.30
CA VAL A 91 -1.72 27.43 4.89
C VAL A 91 -3.15 27.54 4.35
N ALA A 92 -3.37 27.09 3.12
CA ALA A 92 -4.68 27.14 2.49
C ALA A 92 -5.63 26.10 3.11
N ASP A 93 -6.93 26.41 3.19
CA ASP A 93 -7.93 25.48 3.78
C ASP A 93 -7.94 24.11 3.09
N ARG A 94 -7.70 24.05 1.77
CA ARG A 94 -7.60 22.79 1.00
C ARG A 94 -6.41 21.90 1.40
N ASP A 95 -5.43 22.49 2.06
CA ASP A 95 -4.20 21.85 2.50
C ASP A 95 -4.26 21.48 4.00
N ILE A 96 -5.42 21.69 4.64
CA ILE A 96 -5.70 21.33 6.03
C ILE A 96 -6.83 20.31 6.07
N GLN A 97 -6.58 19.14 6.67
CA GLN A 97 -7.59 18.12 6.84
C GLN A 97 -7.62 17.62 8.28
N THR A 98 -8.78 17.66 8.90
CA THR A 98 -9.05 16.99 10.18
C THR A 98 -9.36 15.52 9.93
N SER A 99 -8.80 14.65 10.75
CA SER A 99 -8.95 13.19 10.71
C SER A 99 -8.87 12.60 12.11
N ASN A 100 -9.25 11.32 12.25
CA ASN A 100 -9.06 10.54 13.48
C ASN A 100 -9.57 11.22 14.76
N PHE A 101 -10.71 11.92 14.68
CA PHE A 101 -11.38 12.43 15.86
C PHE A 101 -11.92 11.27 16.69
N SER A 102 -11.57 11.22 17.98
CA SER A 102 -12.04 10.16 18.86
C SER A 102 -12.19 10.64 20.31
N ILE A 103 -13.09 9.98 21.05
CA ILE A 103 -13.33 10.21 22.47
C ILE A 103 -13.20 8.86 23.18
N HIS A 104 -12.28 8.78 24.13
CA HIS A 104 -11.99 7.55 24.87
C HIS A 104 -12.18 7.76 26.37
N PRO A 105 -12.95 6.90 27.06
CA PRO A 105 -12.97 6.90 28.52
C PRO A 105 -11.62 6.46 29.07
N GLN A 106 -11.15 7.17 30.10
CA GLN A 106 -9.94 6.87 30.83
C GLN A 106 -10.32 6.06 32.07
N TYR A 107 -9.73 4.87 32.23
CA TYR A 107 -10.03 3.98 33.34
C TYR A 107 -8.88 3.94 34.34
N ARG A 108 -9.21 3.94 35.63
CA ARG A 108 -8.29 3.54 36.69
C ARG A 108 -8.50 2.05 36.96
N GLN A 109 -7.43 1.28 36.83
CA GLN A 109 -7.41 -0.08 37.34
C GLN A 109 -7.16 -0.03 38.85
N SER A 110 -7.99 -0.73 39.63
CA SER A 110 -7.74 -0.94 41.05
C SER A 110 -6.72 -2.07 41.21
N GLU A 111 -5.71 -1.87 42.06
CA GLU A 111 -4.83 -2.97 42.47
C GLU A 111 -5.64 -4.01 43.27
N PRO A 112 -5.44 -5.32 43.04
CA PRO A 112 -6.17 -6.34 43.79
C PRO A 112 -5.89 -6.21 45.28
N LYS A 113 -6.94 -5.98 46.08
CA LYS A 113 -6.87 -6.10 47.54
C LYS A 113 -7.48 -7.43 47.93
N ASP A 114 -6.74 -8.21 48.72
CA ASP A 114 -7.17 -9.51 49.24
C ASP A 114 -7.62 -10.52 48.16
N GLY A 115 -7.04 -10.44 46.96
CA GLY A 115 -7.37 -11.33 45.84
C GLY A 115 -8.65 -10.98 45.08
N VAL A 116 -9.32 -9.87 45.43
CA VAL A 116 -10.51 -9.38 44.74
C VAL A 116 -10.10 -8.32 43.71
N VAL A 117 -10.45 -8.55 42.45
CA VAL A 117 -10.27 -7.60 41.35
C VAL A 117 -11.56 -6.77 41.22
N GLU A 118 -11.47 -5.46 41.45
CA GLU A 118 -12.59 -4.55 41.19
C GLU A 118 -12.70 -4.22 39.70
N PRO A 119 -13.92 -3.95 39.18
CA PRO A 119 -14.09 -3.50 37.81
C PRO A 119 -13.42 -2.14 37.60
N PRO A 120 -12.83 -1.88 36.41
CA PRO A 120 -12.21 -0.59 36.09
C PRO A 120 -13.19 0.56 36.24
N GLN A 121 -12.78 1.64 36.91
CA GLN A 121 -13.61 2.84 37.09
C GLN A 121 -13.21 3.91 36.09
N VAL A 122 -14.19 4.51 35.41
CA VAL A 122 -13.95 5.69 34.57
C VAL A 122 -13.55 6.86 35.46
N VAL A 123 -12.37 7.42 35.21
CA VAL A 123 -11.82 8.57 35.94
C VAL A 123 -11.75 9.84 35.10
N GLY A 124 -12.07 9.75 33.82
CA GLY A 124 -12.14 10.88 32.91
C GLY A 124 -12.35 10.45 31.48
N TYR A 125 -12.17 11.40 30.57
CA TYR A 125 -12.27 11.19 29.12
C TYR A 125 -11.11 11.90 28.44
N GLU A 126 -10.56 11.26 27.43
CA GLU A 126 -9.59 11.82 26.51
C GLU A 126 -10.26 12.06 25.16
N VAL A 127 -10.08 13.24 24.60
CA VAL A 127 -10.46 13.55 23.23
C VAL A 127 -9.18 13.78 22.43
N SER A 128 -9.06 13.09 21.31
CA SER A 128 -7.98 13.28 20.36
C SER A 128 -8.52 13.75 19.01
N ASN A 129 -7.78 14.64 18.36
CA ASN A 129 -8.10 15.14 17.04
C ASN A 129 -6.80 15.34 16.24
N MET A 130 -6.71 14.69 15.07
CA MET A 130 -5.53 14.71 14.20
C MET A 130 -5.73 15.64 13.01
N LEU A 131 -4.73 16.46 12.71
CA LEU A 131 -4.62 17.31 11.54
C LEU A 131 -3.57 16.75 10.59
N MET A 132 -3.96 16.54 9.34
CA MET A 132 -3.06 16.32 8.22
C MET A 132 -2.89 17.63 7.46
N LEU A 133 -1.64 18.06 7.33
CA LEU A 133 -1.26 19.32 6.69
C LEU A 133 -0.41 19.04 5.45
N LYS A 134 -0.76 19.70 4.34
CA LYS A 134 0.06 19.76 3.13
C LYS A 134 0.88 21.06 3.14
N VAL A 135 2.17 20.95 3.43
CA VAL A 135 3.08 22.09 3.52
C VAL A 135 3.88 22.22 2.23
N ARG A 136 3.40 23.09 1.34
CA ARG A 136 3.99 23.34 0.00
C ARG A 136 5.23 24.23 0.04
N GLU A 137 5.37 25.03 1.08
CA GLU A 137 6.54 25.87 1.30
C GLU A 137 7.43 25.23 2.37
N LEU A 138 8.31 24.32 1.95
CA LEU A 138 9.18 23.57 2.86
C LEU A 138 10.04 24.47 3.77
N GLY A 139 10.42 25.67 3.32
CA GLY A 139 11.13 26.65 4.14
C GLY A 139 10.34 27.18 5.35
N LYS A 140 9.01 27.09 5.33
CA LYS A 140 8.13 27.47 6.45
C LYS A 140 7.81 26.31 7.39
N LEU A 141 8.24 25.10 7.06
CA LEU A 141 7.86 23.90 7.81
C LEU A 141 8.30 23.96 9.28
N GLY A 142 9.53 24.40 9.56
CA GLY A 142 10.03 24.56 10.93
C GLY A 142 9.18 25.54 11.74
N ASP A 143 8.90 26.72 11.19
CA ASP A 143 8.08 27.75 11.86
C ASP A 143 6.64 27.28 12.11
N LEU A 144 6.07 26.49 11.19
CA LEU A 144 4.74 25.89 11.34
C LEU A 144 4.70 24.86 12.47
N ILE A 145 5.74 24.01 12.58
CA ILE A 145 5.87 23.04 13.67
C ILE A 145 5.98 23.77 15.01
N ASP A 146 6.90 24.74 15.12
CA ASP A 146 7.13 25.51 16.34
C ASP A 146 5.88 26.26 16.81
N SER A 147 5.14 26.85 15.86
CA SER A 147 3.88 27.54 16.17
C SER A 147 2.79 26.57 16.63
N SER A 148 2.71 25.39 16.01
CA SER A 148 1.71 24.38 16.36
C SER A 148 1.92 23.81 17.77
N VAL A 149 3.18 23.56 18.15
CA VAL A 149 3.53 23.11 19.51
C VAL A 149 3.12 24.14 20.57
N LYS A 150 3.35 25.43 20.31
CA LYS A 150 2.95 26.52 21.23
C LYS A 150 1.43 26.63 21.42
N LEU A 151 0.65 26.20 20.43
CA LEU A 151 -0.82 26.23 20.46
C LEU A 151 -1.44 24.94 21.00
N GLY A 152 -0.61 24.05 21.55
CA GLY A 152 -1.06 22.89 22.31
C GLY A 152 -1.33 21.64 21.47
N VAL A 153 -0.75 21.56 20.27
CA VAL A 153 -0.43 20.26 19.64
C VAL A 153 0.59 19.57 20.53
N ASN A 154 0.26 18.36 20.97
CA ASN A 154 1.02 17.63 21.98
C ASN A 154 1.30 16.17 21.59
N GLN A 155 0.82 15.74 20.43
CA GLN A 155 1.13 14.45 19.84
C GLN A 155 1.36 14.62 18.32
N GLY A 156 1.98 13.63 17.69
CA GLY A 156 2.31 13.64 16.26
C GLY A 156 3.73 14.14 15.98
N GLY A 157 3.90 14.86 14.87
CA GLY A 157 5.21 15.27 14.36
C GLY A 157 5.78 14.35 13.27
N GLN A 158 4.95 13.45 12.73
CA GLN A 158 5.37 12.66 11.57
C GLN A 158 5.40 13.57 10.34
N ILE A 159 6.59 13.66 9.74
CA ILE A 159 6.83 14.41 8.50
C ILE A 159 7.13 13.41 7.40
N SER A 160 6.46 13.55 6.26
CA SER A 160 6.76 12.80 5.03
C SER A 160 6.97 13.80 3.89
N PHE A 161 8.17 13.82 3.33
CA PHE A 161 8.46 14.64 2.16
C PHE A 161 7.93 13.96 0.90
N THR A 162 7.24 14.70 0.05
CA THR A 162 6.57 14.17 -1.13
C THR A 162 6.54 15.20 -2.25
N ASN A 163 5.98 14.79 -3.38
CA ASN A 163 5.75 15.64 -4.54
C ASN A 163 4.25 15.77 -4.78
N ASP A 164 3.74 16.99 -4.92
CA ASP A 164 2.31 17.23 -5.21
C ASP A 164 1.92 16.72 -6.60
N LYS A 165 2.88 16.73 -7.55
CA LYS A 165 2.69 16.32 -8.94
C LYS A 165 3.81 15.39 -9.43
N PRO A 166 3.75 14.08 -9.10
CA PRO A 166 4.78 13.13 -9.49
C PRO A 166 4.62 12.60 -10.92
N GLU A 167 3.65 13.08 -11.72
CA GLU A 167 3.31 12.50 -13.01
C GLU A 167 4.45 12.59 -14.03
N ALA A 168 5.20 13.70 -14.01
CA ALA A 168 6.35 13.88 -14.88
C ALA A 168 7.47 12.88 -14.55
N VAL A 169 7.89 12.79 -13.29
CA VAL A 169 8.93 11.85 -12.85
C VAL A 169 8.50 10.38 -13.03
N LEU A 170 7.22 10.07 -12.81
CA LEU A 170 6.65 8.75 -13.12
C LEU A 170 6.69 8.43 -14.62
N THR A 171 6.52 9.43 -15.48
CA THR A 171 6.64 9.26 -16.94
C THR A 171 8.08 8.96 -17.32
N ASP A 172 9.06 9.62 -16.70
CA ASP A 172 10.48 9.32 -16.89
C ASP A 172 10.82 7.90 -16.44
N ALA A 173 10.33 7.48 -15.27
CA ALA A 173 10.49 6.12 -14.77
C ALA A 173 9.85 5.07 -15.71
N ARG A 174 8.65 5.34 -16.27
CA ARG A 174 8.02 4.47 -17.29
C ARG A 174 8.87 4.32 -18.53
N ASN A 175 9.37 5.43 -19.07
CA ASN A 175 10.22 5.43 -20.26
C ASN A 175 11.49 4.60 -20.01
N ALA A 176 12.11 4.78 -18.83
CA ALA A 176 13.27 3.99 -18.42
C ALA A 176 12.93 2.49 -18.29
N ALA A 177 11.78 2.14 -17.72
CA ALA A 177 11.37 0.74 -17.54
C ALA A 177 11.16 0.02 -18.88
N VAL A 178 10.53 0.68 -19.85
CA VAL A 178 10.35 0.13 -21.20
C VAL A 178 11.69 0.00 -21.92
N ALA A 179 12.58 0.99 -21.81
CA ALA A 179 13.92 0.93 -22.39
C ALA A 179 14.74 -0.23 -21.81
N ASP A 180 14.68 -0.45 -20.49
CA ASP A 180 15.33 -1.57 -19.81
C ASP A 180 14.76 -2.93 -20.26
N ALA A 181 13.44 -3.06 -20.38
CA ALA A 181 12.81 -4.27 -20.93
C ALA A 181 13.30 -4.58 -22.35
N VAL A 182 13.33 -3.58 -23.23
CA VAL A 182 13.81 -3.74 -24.62
C VAL A 182 15.29 -4.14 -24.65
N ALA A 183 16.12 -3.53 -23.80
CA ALA A 183 17.54 -3.86 -23.70
C ALA A 183 17.74 -5.32 -23.25
N LYS A 184 17.03 -5.76 -22.20
CA LYS A 184 17.07 -7.15 -21.71
C LYS A 184 16.61 -8.14 -22.76
N ALA A 185 15.50 -7.88 -23.44
CA ALA A 185 15.00 -8.75 -24.50
C ALA A 185 16.04 -8.90 -25.62
N ARG A 186 16.66 -7.79 -26.04
CA ARG A 186 17.73 -7.80 -27.04
C ARG A 186 18.90 -8.69 -26.62
N THR A 187 19.43 -8.48 -25.41
CA THR A 187 20.53 -9.29 -24.86
C THR A 187 20.19 -10.79 -24.87
N LEU A 188 18.99 -11.16 -24.44
CA LEU A 188 18.56 -12.56 -24.38
C LEU A 188 18.41 -13.17 -25.78
N THR A 189 17.86 -12.43 -26.74
CA THR A 189 17.73 -12.92 -28.13
C THR A 189 19.07 -13.06 -28.84
N GLU A 190 20.00 -12.10 -28.64
CA GLU A 190 21.35 -12.15 -29.18
C GLU A 190 22.12 -13.36 -28.63
N ALA A 191 22.02 -13.62 -27.32
CA ALA A 191 22.64 -14.78 -26.68
C ALA A 191 22.03 -16.12 -27.14
N ALA A 192 20.74 -16.14 -27.49
CA ALA A 192 20.04 -17.32 -27.99
C ALA A 192 20.18 -17.53 -29.51
N GLY A 193 20.78 -16.59 -30.24
CA GLY A 193 20.92 -16.67 -31.70
C GLY A 193 19.60 -16.51 -32.48
N VAL A 194 18.60 -15.86 -31.88
CA VAL A 194 17.30 -15.57 -32.51
C VAL A 194 17.11 -14.06 -32.66
N LYS A 195 16.16 -13.62 -33.48
CA LYS A 195 15.87 -12.18 -33.65
C LYS A 195 14.71 -11.75 -32.76
N LEU A 196 14.85 -10.55 -32.17
CA LEU A 196 13.78 -9.90 -31.43
C LEU A 196 12.75 -9.31 -32.39
N GLY A 197 11.50 -9.75 -32.30
CA GLY A 197 10.39 -9.28 -33.12
C GLY A 197 9.58 -8.15 -32.48
N ARG A 198 8.36 -7.94 -32.99
CA ARG A 198 7.43 -6.91 -32.50
C ARG A 198 6.99 -7.14 -31.05
N ILE A 199 6.62 -6.07 -30.37
CA ILE A 199 5.93 -6.14 -29.07
C ILE A 199 4.51 -6.71 -29.28
N LEU A 200 4.15 -7.70 -28.48
CA LEU A 200 2.82 -8.32 -28.47
C LEU A 200 1.97 -7.82 -27.30
N GLU A 201 2.59 -7.57 -26.15
CA GLU A 201 1.91 -7.12 -24.94
C GLU A 201 2.85 -6.27 -24.08
N ILE A 202 2.32 -5.19 -23.51
CA ILE A 202 2.97 -4.42 -22.44
C ILE A 202 1.97 -4.38 -21.28
N ASN A 203 2.43 -4.81 -20.10
CA ASN A 203 1.68 -4.75 -18.86
C ASN A 203 2.48 -3.97 -17.83
N GLU A 204 2.00 -2.77 -17.48
CA GLU A 204 2.53 -1.99 -16.35
C GLU A 204 1.90 -2.54 -15.07
N ASN A 205 2.72 -3.19 -14.24
CA ASN A 205 2.24 -3.71 -12.96
C ASN A 205 2.27 -2.55 -11.95
N SER A 206 1.28 -1.68 -12.03
CA SER A 206 1.21 -0.42 -11.29
C SER A 206 0.42 -0.61 -9.99
N ALA A 207 1.04 -1.21 -8.98
CA ALA A 207 0.71 -0.77 -7.62
C ALA A 207 1.23 0.67 -7.53
N LEU A 208 0.38 1.64 -7.17
CA LEU A 208 0.74 3.07 -7.10
C LEU A 208 2.12 3.23 -6.43
N PRO A 209 3.18 3.64 -7.16
CA PRO A 209 4.52 3.72 -6.59
C PRO A 209 4.51 4.76 -5.47
N MET A 210 4.71 4.33 -4.23
CA MET A 210 4.94 5.26 -3.13
C MET A 210 6.40 5.72 -3.21
N PRO A 211 6.68 7.02 -3.06
CA PRO A 211 8.05 7.51 -3.07
C PRO A 211 8.85 6.90 -1.92
N GLU A 212 10.04 6.37 -2.23
CA GLU A 212 11.00 5.93 -1.21
C GLU A 212 12.00 7.05 -0.91
N PRO A 213 12.17 7.47 0.35
CA PRO A 213 13.14 8.51 0.71
C PRO A 213 14.58 8.03 0.52
N MET A 214 15.36 8.71 -0.33
CA MET A 214 16.80 8.49 -0.41
C MET A 214 17.54 9.31 0.65
N MET A 215 18.14 8.63 1.63
CA MET A 215 18.95 9.26 2.67
C MET A 215 20.30 9.73 2.10
N ARG A 216 20.41 11.01 1.71
CA ARG A 216 21.73 11.64 1.48
C ARG A 216 22.38 11.94 2.82
N MET A 217 23.52 11.33 3.11
CA MET A 217 24.40 11.73 4.22
C MET A 217 24.94 13.15 3.94
N SER A 218 24.26 14.15 4.50
CA SER A 218 24.73 15.53 4.50
C SER A 218 25.37 15.86 5.84
N MET A 219 26.67 16.16 5.82
CA MET A 219 27.38 16.80 6.92
C MET A 219 26.95 18.27 6.96
N ALA A 220 25.97 18.62 7.79
CA ALA A 220 25.52 20.00 7.95
C ALA A 220 26.07 20.62 9.24
N LYS A 221 26.81 21.72 9.05
CA LYS A 221 27.38 22.62 10.05
C LYS A 221 26.28 23.54 10.61
N GLU A 222 26.37 23.83 11.91
CA GLU A 222 25.42 24.59 12.73
C GLU A 222 24.90 25.91 12.13
N ALA A 223 23.59 26.18 12.27
CA ALA A 223 23.05 27.47 12.76
C ALA A 223 21.51 27.44 12.99
N ARG A 224 21.11 28.00 14.15
CA ARG A 224 19.77 28.29 14.72
C ARG A 224 19.02 27.13 15.40
N PRO A 225 18.27 27.39 16.50
CA PRO A 225 17.35 26.44 17.10
C PRO A 225 16.05 26.40 16.29
N ALA A 226 16.14 26.10 15.01
CA ALA A 226 15.01 25.59 14.24
C ALA A 226 15.29 24.09 14.03
N VAL A 227 14.25 23.26 14.04
CA VAL A 227 14.43 21.82 13.79
C VAL A 227 15.16 21.66 12.44
N PRO A 228 16.37 21.07 12.40
CA PRO A 228 17.11 20.91 11.15
C PRO A 228 16.40 19.87 10.27
N ILE A 229 15.99 20.28 9.07
CA ILE A 229 15.23 19.45 8.13
C ILE A 229 16.09 19.20 6.89
N ALA A 230 16.44 17.94 6.63
CA ALA A 230 17.06 17.49 5.39
C ALA A 230 16.05 16.70 4.57
N THR A 231 15.76 17.14 3.34
CA THR A 231 14.62 16.64 2.56
C THR A 231 14.94 15.45 1.66
N GLY A 232 16.22 15.19 1.37
CA GLY A 232 16.63 14.10 0.46
C GLY A 232 16.09 14.24 -0.97
N GLU A 233 16.03 13.13 -1.68
CA GLU A 233 15.33 12.96 -2.97
C GLU A 233 14.29 11.84 -2.83
N ASN A 234 13.18 11.96 -3.55
CA ASN A 234 12.17 10.91 -3.66
C ASN A 234 12.42 10.10 -4.93
N SER A 235 12.51 8.79 -4.79
CA SER A 235 12.62 7.88 -5.93
C SER A 235 11.28 7.26 -6.29
N TYR A 236 10.96 7.24 -7.59
CA TYR A 236 9.79 6.61 -8.17
C TYR A 236 10.22 5.47 -9.08
N THR A 237 9.82 4.25 -8.71
CA THR A 237 10.11 3.03 -9.47
C THR A 237 8.87 2.55 -10.23
N VAL A 238 9.06 2.17 -11.48
CA VAL A 238 8.04 1.55 -12.33
C VAL A 238 8.57 0.22 -12.87
N THR A 239 7.72 -0.81 -12.82
CA THR A 239 8.01 -2.12 -13.39
C THR A 239 7.02 -2.43 -14.51
N VAL A 240 7.55 -2.79 -15.67
CA VAL A 240 6.77 -3.20 -16.85
C VAL A 240 7.14 -4.62 -17.25
N ASN A 241 6.14 -5.43 -17.59
CA ASN A 241 6.34 -6.72 -18.23
C ASN A 241 6.03 -6.57 -19.70
N VAL A 242 6.98 -6.93 -20.55
CA VAL A 242 6.85 -6.81 -22.01
C VAL A 242 7.05 -8.18 -22.63
N THR A 243 6.11 -8.56 -23.49
CA THR A 243 6.20 -9.79 -24.30
C THR A 243 6.46 -9.41 -25.75
N PHE A 244 7.53 -9.97 -26.31
CA PHE A 244 7.94 -9.78 -27.70
C PHE A 244 7.75 -11.09 -28.46
N ALA A 245 7.41 -11.00 -29.74
CA ALA A 245 7.54 -12.11 -30.67
C ALA A 245 9.02 -12.43 -30.91
N LEU A 246 9.33 -13.68 -31.23
CA LEU A 246 10.64 -14.08 -31.74
C LEU A 246 10.54 -14.32 -33.24
N GLU A 247 11.51 -13.78 -33.98
CA GLU A 247 11.68 -14.03 -35.40
C GLU A 247 12.70 -15.16 -35.58
N GLN A 248 12.31 -16.19 -36.35
CA GLN A 248 13.13 -17.35 -36.70
C GLN A 248 13.71 -17.19 -38.10
#